data_AF-A0A246T2I7-F1
#
_entry.id   AF-A0A246T2I7-F1
#
_cell.length_a   1.000
_cell.length_b   1.000
_cell.length_c   1.000
_cell.angle_alpha   90.00
_cell.angle_beta   90.00
_cell.angle_gamma   90.00
#
_symmetry.space_group_name_H-M   'P 1'
#
loop_
_entity.id
_entity.type
_entity.pdbx_description
1 polymer ?
#
loop_
_entity_poly.entity_id
_entity_poly.type
_entity_poly.pdbx_seq_one_letter_code
_entity_poly.pdbx_strand_id
1 'polypeptide(L)'
;MDSAQLISALERFNDGNGAQQIAVELAGLVEKADKMGLERLGERIEADDGVLLSEIADLAQHKGDEKWTKVAVAMRPCQFANIFIRIIALQIAGGTVQLVVRRGTVMIDGTDVDSDFAQHMWACEFLSRLPHKTSIGSKCVMTGDCKDDPDF
;
A
#
# COMPACT_ATOMS: atom_id res chain seq x y z
N MET A 1 18.09 6.62 9.15
CA MET A 1 19.04 6.76 8.01
C MET A 1 19.12 8.20 7.47
N ASP A 2 20.11 8.54 6.64
CA ASP A 2 20.07 9.76 5.80
C ASP A 2 19.18 9.57 4.55
N SER A 3 18.93 10.63 3.76
CA SER A 3 18.07 10.53 2.57
C SER A 3 18.60 9.58 1.50
N ALA A 4 19.91 9.49 1.30
CA ALA A 4 20.50 8.65 0.26
C ALA A 4 20.41 7.17 0.63
N GLN A 5 20.67 6.86 1.90
CA GLN A 5 20.45 5.54 2.49
C GLN A 5 18.98 5.12 2.36
N LEU A 6 18.04 6.03 2.65
CA LEU A 6 16.60 5.74 2.54
C LEU A 6 16.16 5.47 1.10
N ILE A 7 16.59 6.33 0.16
CA ILE A 7 16.33 6.12 -1.27
C ILE A 7 16.89 4.77 -1.74
N SER A 8 18.10 4.42 -1.33
CA SER A 8 18.71 3.12 -1.65
C SER A 8 17.90 1.95 -1.09
N ALA A 9 17.45 2.04 0.18
CA ALA A 9 16.60 1.01 0.78
C ALA A 9 15.25 0.87 0.06
N LEU A 10 14.70 1.97 -0.45
CA LEU A 10 13.45 1.98 -1.22
C LEU A 10 13.58 1.36 -2.61
N GLU A 11 14.78 1.13 -3.16
CA GLU A 11 14.93 0.45 -4.45
C GLU A 11 14.34 -0.97 -4.41
N ARG A 12 14.38 -1.65 -3.26
CA ARG A 12 13.72 -2.97 -3.10
C ARG A 12 12.20 -2.91 -3.27
N PHE A 13 11.61 -1.73 -3.08
CA PHE A 13 10.18 -1.48 -3.28
C PHE A 13 9.85 -1.03 -4.71
N ASN A 14 10.80 -1.03 -5.63
CA ASN A 14 10.49 -0.76 -7.03
C ASN A 14 9.86 -1.98 -7.75
N ASP A 15 9.76 -3.14 -7.10
CA ASP A 15 9.10 -4.32 -7.66
C ASP A 15 7.57 -4.23 -7.58
N GLY A 16 6.94 -3.89 -8.70
CA GLY A 16 5.47 -3.86 -8.80
C GLY A 16 4.82 -5.24 -8.66
N ASN A 17 5.48 -6.34 -9.05
CA ASN A 17 4.89 -7.68 -8.86
C ASN A 17 4.82 -8.04 -7.37
N GLY A 18 5.84 -7.67 -6.59
CA GLY A 18 5.83 -7.80 -5.13
C GLY A 18 4.64 -7.09 -4.48
N ALA A 19 4.34 -5.85 -4.88
CA ALA A 19 3.17 -5.14 -4.40
C ALA A 19 1.85 -5.86 -4.76
N GLN A 20 1.72 -6.34 -5.99
CA GLN A 20 0.54 -7.11 -6.41
C GLN A 20 0.35 -8.40 -5.62
N GLN A 21 1.45 -9.12 -5.34
CA GLN A 21 1.38 -10.38 -4.59
C GLN A 21 0.85 -10.15 -3.18
N ILE A 22 1.36 -9.13 -2.48
CA ILE A 22 0.86 -8.76 -1.15
C ILE A 22 -0.61 -8.34 -1.24
N ALA A 23 -1.00 -7.54 -2.23
CA ALA A 23 -2.38 -7.10 -2.40
C ALA A 23 -3.35 -8.25 -2.65
N VAL A 24 -2.99 -9.21 -3.51
CA VAL A 24 -3.80 -10.40 -3.81
C VAL A 24 -3.89 -11.32 -2.59
N GLU A 25 -2.79 -11.56 -1.89
CA GLU A 25 -2.78 -12.36 -0.66
C GLU A 25 -3.66 -11.73 0.41
N LEU A 26 -3.48 -10.43 0.66
CA LEU A 26 -4.24 -9.67 1.65
C LEU A 26 -5.75 -9.69 1.35
N ALA A 27 -6.14 -9.40 0.11
CA ALA A 27 -7.54 -9.44 -0.29
C ALA A 27 -8.15 -10.83 -0.11
N GLY A 28 -7.42 -11.89 -0.49
CA GLY A 28 -7.87 -13.26 -0.32
C GLY A 28 -8.00 -13.69 1.15
N LEU A 29 -7.15 -13.17 2.04
CA LEU A 29 -7.23 -13.39 3.48
C LEU A 29 -8.43 -12.66 4.10
N VAL A 30 -8.67 -11.40 3.70
CA VAL A 30 -9.84 -10.62 4.13
C VAL A 30 -11.14 -11.28 3.68
N GLU A 31 -11.24 -11.71 2.42
CA GLU A 31 -12.43 -12.37 1.89
C GLU A 31 -12.78 -13.65 2.65
N LYS A 32 -11.78 -14.41 3.07
CA LYS A 32 -11.94 -15.64 3.86
C LYS A 32 -12.14 -15.40 5.36
N ALA A 33 -12.05 -14.15 5.81
CA ALA A 33 -11.95 -13.79 7.23
C ALA A 33 -10.86 -14.57 7.98
N ASP A 34 -9.73 -14.85 7.32
CA ASP A 34 -8.63 -15.64 7.86
C ASP A 34 -7.73 -14.80 8.78
N LYS A 35 -8.14 -14.66 10.04
CA LYS A 35 -7.41 -13.87 11.04
C LYS A 35 -5.98 -14.34 11.26
N MET A 36 -5.75 -15.66 11.34
CA MET A 36 -4.40 -16.19 11.54
C MET A 36 -3.51 -15.93 10.32
N GLY A 37 -4.07 -16.00 9.12
CA GLY A 37 -3.33 -15.66 7.90
C GLY A 37 -2.99 -14.17 7.85
N LEU A 38 -3.90 -13.28 8.25
CA LEU A 38 -3.64 -11.84 8.35
C LEU A 38 -2.54 -11.53 9.38
N GLU A 39 -2.59 -12.15 10.56
CA GLU A 39 -1.54 -12.03 11.58
C GLU A 39 -0.16 -12.45 11.04
N ARG A 40 -0.07 -13.62 10.39
CA ARG A 40 1.18 -14.10 9.79
C ARG A 40 1.70 -13.21 8.66
N LEU A 41 0.81 -12.65 7.85
CA LEU A 41 1.18 -11.68 6.82
C LEU A 41 1.77 -10.43 7.45
N GLY A 42 1.14 -9.91 8.51
CA GLY A 42 1.63 -8.78 9.29
C GLY A 42 3.01 -9.05 9.90
N GLU A 43 3.18 -10.17 10.60
CA GLU A 43 4.46 -10.61 11.19
C GLU A 43 5.58 -10.69 10.16
N ARG A 44 5.29 -11.22 8.97
CA ARG A 44 6.26 -11.31 7.87
C ARG A 44 6.68 -9.93 7.37
N ILE A 45 5.72 -9.04 7.14
CA ILE A 45 6.00 -7.66 6.72
C ILE A 45 6.79 -6.92 7.79
N GLU A 46 6.45 -7.10 9.07
CA GLU A 46 7.15 -6.42 10.15
C GLU A 46 8.60 -6.93 10.30
N ALA A 47 8.83 -8.23 10.12
CA ALA A 47 10.17 -8.81 10.11
C ALA A 47 11.03 -8.32 8.93
N ASP A 48 10.45 -8.22 7.73
CA ASP A 48 11.17 -7.87 6.50
C ASP A 48 11.35 -6.34 6.32
N ASP A 49 10.35 -5.57 6.77
CA ASP A 49 10.15 -4.17 6.40
C ASP A 49 9.87 -3.23 7.58
N GLY A 50 9.65 -3.72 8.80
CA GLY A 50 9.19 -2.91 9.94
C GLY A 50 10.10 -1.73 10.29
N VAL A 51 11.42 -1.92 10.26
CA VAL A 51 12.39 -0.83 10.51
C VAL A 51 12.29 0.25 9.45
N LEU A 52 12.24 -0.13 8.17
CA LEU A 52 12.14 0.82 7.06
C LEU A 52 10.82 1.58 7.08
N LEU A 53 9.71 0.88 7.34
CA LEU A 53 8.38 1.48 7.44
C LEU A 53 8.29 2.45 8.62
N SER A 54 8.90 2.13 9.76
CA SER A 54 9.00 3.03 10.91
C SER A 54 9.77 4.30 10.56
N GLU A 55 10.93 4.19 9.89
CA GLU A 55 11.69 5.37 9.46
C GLU A 55 10.90 6.26 8.49
N ILE A 56 10.13 5.67 7.58
CA ILE A 56 9.28 6.42 6.64
C ILE A 56 8.15 7.13 7.40
N ALA A 57 7.50 6.45 8.35
CA ALA A 57 6.44 7.02 9.16
C ALA A 57 6.93 8.21 10.00
N ASP A 58 8.08 8.07 10.66
CA ASP A 58 8.71 9.14 11.44
C ASP A 58 8.98 10.38 10.57
N LEU A 59 9.49 10.18 9.36
CA LEU A 59 9.75 11.28 8.41
C LEU A 59 8.46 11.94 7.91
N ALA A 60 7.42 11.15 7.64
CA ALA A 60 6.14 11.66 7.14
C ALA A 60 5.37 12.47 8.20
N GLN A 61 5.56 12.19 9.49
CA GLN A 61 4.92 12.93 10.58
C GLN A 61 5.42 14.37 10.70
N HIS A 62 6.65 14.66 10.26
CA HIS A 62 7.23 16.00 10.30
C HIS A 62 6.84 16.80 9.04
N LYS A 63 5.62 17.35 9.03
CA LYS A 63 5.14 18.24 7.97
C LYS A 63 6.14 19.39 7.73
N GLY A 64 6.64 19.50 6.50
CA GLY A 64 7.61 20.52 6.09
C GLY A 64 9.07 20.08 6.20
N ASP A 65 9.35 18.82 6.53
CA ASP A 65 10.71 18.29 6.48
C ASP A 65 11.19 18.21 5.01
N GLU A 66 12.21 19.03 4.71
CA GLU A 66 12.90 19.05 3.41
C GLU A 66 13.40 17.65 3.03
N LYS A 67 13.76 16.84 4.02
CA LYS A 67 14.23 15.47 3.86
C LYS A 67 13.13 14.55 3.33
N TRP A 68 11.93 14.61 3.92
CA TRP A 68 10.77 13.87 3.43
C TRP A 68 10.38 14.32 2.02
N THR A 69 10.36 15.63 1.78
CA THR A 69 10.04 16.20 0.47
C THR A 69 10.98 15.67 -0.62
N LYS A 70 12.30 15.63 -0.36
CA LYS A 70 13.29 15.09 -1.30
C LYS A 70 13.06 13.61 -1.59
N VAL A 71 12.75 12.81 -0.55
CA VAL A 71 12.49 11.39 -0.69
C VAL A 71 11.21 11.15 -1.49
N ALA A 72 10.11 11.81 -1.12
CA ALA A 72 8.81 11.67 -1.79
C ALA A 72 8.88 12.06 -3.27
N VAL A 73 9.62 13.12 -3.62
CA VAL A 73 9.82 13.53 -5.03
C VAL A 73 10.66 12.54 -5.82
N ALA A 74 11.60 11.84 -5.18
CA ALA A 74 12.45 10.83 -5.83
C ALA A 74 11.75 9.47 -5.99
N MET A 75 10.67 9.24 -5.25
CA MET A 75 9.96 7.97 -5.25
C MET A 75 9.14 7.75 -6.51
N ARG A 76 9.13 6.49 -6.96
CA ARG A 76 8.37 6.01 -8.11
C ARG A 76 7.03 5.44 -7.67
N PRO A 77 6.03 5.36 -8.58
CA PRO A 77 4.72 4.79 -8.25
C PRO A 77 4.77 3.39 -7.63
N CYS A 78 5.65 2.51 -8.12
CA CYS A 78 5.81 1.16 -7.54
C CYS A 78 6.31 1.19 -6.09
N GLN A 79 7.17 2.16 -5.75
CA GLN A 79 7.68 2.32 -4.38
C GLN A 79 6.58 2.79 -3.44
N PHE A 80 5.79 3.78 -3.87
CA PHE A 80 4.60 4.20 -3.13
C PHE A 80 3.62 3.04 -2.92
N ALA A 81 3.28 2.32 -3.99
CA ALA A 81 2.37 1.18 -3.91
C ALA A 81 2.87 0.10 -2.93
N ASN A 82 4.16 -0.23 -2.96
CA ASN A 82 4.77 -1.19 -2.04
C ASN A 82 4.72 -0.73 -0.57
N ILE A 83 4.91 0.56 -0.30
CA ILE A 83 4.79 1.10 1.07
C ILE A 83 3.34 1.02 1.53
N PHE A 84 2.41 1.57 0.74
CA PHE A 84 1.01 1.63 1.14
C PHE A 84 0.41 0.25 1.37
N ILE A 85 0.68 -0.73 0.51
CA ILE A 85 0.12 -2.07 0.71
C ILE A 85 0.61 -2.74 1.99
N ARG A 86 1.86 -2.47 2.40
CA ARG A 86 2.41 -2.98 3.66
C ARG A 86 1.80 -2.29 4.86
N ILE A 87 1.60 -0.97 4.80
CA ILE A 87 0.90 -0.23 5.85
C ILE A 87 -0.53 -0.75 6.00
N ILE A 88 -1.26 -0.92 4.89
CA ILE A 88 -2.61 -1.47 4.87
C ILE A 88 -2.64 -2.87 5.48
N ALA A 89 -1.72 -3.75 5.08
CA ALA A 89 -1.63 -5.10 5.64
C ALA A 89 -1.41 -5.09 7.17
N LEU A 90 -0.50 -4.25 7.67
CA LEU A 90 -0.23 -4.11 9.11
C LEU A 90 -1.43 -3.55 9.88
N GLN A 91 -2.12 -2.54 9.33
CA GLN A 91 -3.33 -1.98 9.93
C GLN A 91 -4.46 -3.01 10.04
N ILE A 92 -4.67 -3.80 8.98
CA ILE A 92 -5.67 -4.86 8.96
C ILE A 92 -5.30 -5.97 9.94
N ALA A 93 -4.05 -6.44 9.94
CA ALA A 93 -3.57 -7.47 10.86
C ALA A 93 -3.69 -7.04 12.33
N GLY A 94 -3.40 -5.76 12.62
CA GLY A 94 -3.55 -5.18 13.95
C GLY A 94 -5.00 -4.88 14.36
N GLY A 95 -5.97 -5.06 13.46
CA GLY A 95 -7.39 -4.77 13.71
C GLY A 95 -7.66 -3.30 14.02
N THR A 96 -6.81 -2.38 13.54
CA THR A 96 -6.89 -0.94 13.83
C THR A 96 -7.79 -0.17 12.87
N VAL A 97 -8.32 -0.84 11.86
CA VAL A 97 -9.12 -0.25 10.78
C VAL A 97 -10.45 -0.97 10.59
N GLN A 98 -11.44 -0.22 10.12
CA GLN A 98 -12.72 -0.78 9.71
C GLN A 98 -12.70 -1.08 8.21
N LEU A 99 -13.03 -2.31 7.85
CA LEU A 99 -13.01 -2.77 6.47
C LEU A 99 -14.39 -2.71 5.82
N VAL A 100 -14.39 -2.31 4.56
CA VAL A 100 -15.56 -2.40 3.68
C VAL A 100 -15.17 -3.27 2.48
N VAL A 101 -15.91 -4.36 2.28
CA VAL A 101 -15.70 -5.27 1.15
C VAL A 101 -16.92 -5.20 0.24
N ARG A 102 -16.72 -4.78 -1.02
CA ARG A 102 -17.80 -4.68 -2.01
C ARG A 102 -17.35 -5.23 -3.36
N ARG A 103 -18.08 -6.23 -3.87
CA ARG A 103 -17.80 -6.88 -5.17
C ARG A 103 -16.34 -7.32 -5.36
N GLY A 104 -15.73 -7.85 -4.29
CA GLY A 104 -14.35 -8.34 -4.31
C GLY A 104 -13.26 -7.26 -4.18
N THR A 105 -13.65 -5.99 -3.98
CA THR A 105 -12.72 -4.91 -3.63
C THR A 105 -12.72 -4.70 -2.11
N VAL A 106 -11.53 -4.63 -1.52
CA VAL A 106 -11.31 -4.33 -0.10
C VAL A 106 -10.92 -2.87 0.05
N MET A 107 -11.55 -2.16 0.98
CA MET A 107 -11.22 -0.77 1.28
C MET A 107 -11.18 -0.54 2.78
N ILE A 108 -10.57 0.58 3.16
CA ILE A 108 -10.46 1.02 4.54
C ILE A 108 -11.34 2.25 4.76
N ASP A 109 -12.33 2.14 5.63
CA ASP A 109 -13.21 3.26 5.95
C ASP A 109 -12.48 4.34 6.77
N GLY A 110 -12.75 5.60 6.47
CA GLY A 110 -12.23 6.76 7.20
C GLY A 110 -10.78 7.17 6.89
N THR A 111 -10.13 6.58 5.88
CA THR A 111 -8.77 6.95 5.44
C THR A 111 -8.62 6.86 3.93
N ASP A 112 -7.71 7.65 3.35
CA ASP A 112 -7.44 7.61 1.89
C ASP A 112 -6.32 6.62 1.50
N VAL A 113 -5.79 5.83 2.45
CA VAL A 113 -4.54 5.07 2.25
C VAL A 113 -4.66 3.97 1.18
N ASP A 114 -5.82 3.34 1.08
CA ASP A 114 -6.15 2.34 0.08
C ASP A 114 -6.41 2.98 -1.30
N SER A 115 -7.01 4.17 -1.33
CA SER A 115 -7.14 4.97 -2.55
C SER A 115 -5.78 5.46 -3.08
N ASP A 116 -4.89 5.92 -2.20
CA ASP A 116 -3.51 6.27 -2.54
C ASP A 116 -2.75 5.05 -3.07
N PHE A 117 -2.89 3.89 -2.41
CA PHE A 117 -2.36 2.63 -2.92
C PHE A 117 -2.87 2.34 -4.33
N ALA A 118 -4.18 2.37 -4.54
CA ALA A 118 -4.82 2.05 -5.81
C ALA A 118 -4.30 2.96 -6.93
N GLN A 119 -4.20 4.27 -6.68
CA GLN A 119 -3.65 5.24 -7.63
C GLN A 119 -2.20 4.92 -8.01
N HIS A 120 -1.35 4.69 -7.02
CA HIS A 120 0.06 4.44 -7.26
C HIS A 120 0.31 3.07 -7.88
N MET A 121 -0.47 2.06 -7.51
CA MET A 121 -0.39 0.72 -8.09
C MET A 121 -0.83 0.74 -9.56
N TRP A 122 -1.91 1.45 -9.89
CA TRP A 122 -2.34 1.62 -11.28
C TRP A 122 -1.25 2.27 -12.15
N ALA A 123 -0.64 3.37 -11.66
CA ALA A 123 0.47 4.01 -12.34
C ALA A 123 1.70 3.09 -12.45
N CYS A 124 2.00 2.31 -11.40
CA CYS A 124 3.06 1.31 -11.42
C CYS A 124 2.82 0.24 -12.48
N GLU A 125 1.60 -0.32 -12.55
CA GLU A 125 1.21 -1.34 -13.52
C GLU A 125 1.35 -0.83 -14.95
N PHE A 126 0.85 0.38 -15.21
CA PHE A 126 0.94 1.00 -16.53
C PHE A 126 2.40 1.23 -16.96
N LEU A 127 3.21 1.87 -16.10
CA LEU A 127 4.60 2.21 -16.42
C LEU A 127 5.48 0.97 -16.54
N SER A 128 5.22 -0.06 -15.74
CA SER A 128 6.00 -1.30 -15.71
C SER A 128 5.44 -2.39 -16.63
N ARG A 129 4.37 -2.10 -17.38
CA ARG A 129 3.65 -3.04 -18.26
C ARG A 129 3.22 -4.32 -17.55
N LEU A 130 2.77 -4.19 -16.31
CA LEU A 130 2.21 -5.30 -15.54
C LEU A 130 0.72 -5.45 -15.84
N PRO A 131 0.16 -6.67 -15.78
CA PRO A 131 -1.28 -6.86 -15.87
C PRO A 131 -1.97 -6.28 -14.64
N HIS A 132 -3.14 -5.66 -14.81
CA HIS A 132 -3.92 -5.15 -13.69
C HIS A 132 -4.44 -6.27 -12.78
N LYS A 133 -4.13 -6.21 -11.48
CA LYS A 133 -4.56 -7.21 -10.48
C LYS A 133 -5.10 -6.63 -9.18
N THR A 134 -5.11 -5.30 -9.05
CA THR A 134 -5.44 -4.63 -7.80
C THR A 134 -6.90 -4.83 -7.39
N SER A 135 -7.10 -5.36 -6.19
CA SER A 135 -8.42 -5.56 -5.56
C SER A 135 -8.55 -4.77 -4.25
N ILE A 136 -7.71 -3.76 -4.03
CA ILE A 136 -7.70 -2.92 -2.84
C ILE A 136 -7.83 -1.46 -3.27
N GLY A 137 -8.68 -0.70 -2.57
CA GLY A 137 -8.92 0.72 -2.80
C GLY A 137 -9.89 1.04 -3.94
N SER A 138 -10.08 2.34 -4.17
CA SER A 138 -11.06 2.91 -5.10
C SER A 138 -10.77 2.58 -6.58
N LYS A 139 -11.77 2.01 -7.27
CA LYS A 139 -11.74 1.81 -8.74
C LYS A 139 -11.95 3.12 -9.50
N CYS A 140 -12.70 4.05 -8.92
CA CYS A 140 -12.91 5.39 -9.46
C CYS A 140 -11.59 6.13 -9.57
N VAL A 141 -10.75 6.10 -8.52
CA VAL A 141 -9.42 6.73 -8.51
C VAL A 141 -8.49 6.11 -9.55
N MET A 142 -8.58 4.80 -9.79
CA MET A 142 -7.75 4.12 -10.80
C MET A 142 -8.20 4.39 -12.25
N THR A 143 -9.50 4.30 -12.51
CA THR A 143 -10.03 4.15 -13.89
C THR A 143 -10.99 5.26 -14.32
N GLY A 144 -11.47 6.08 -13.37
CA GLY A 144 -12.55 7.04 -13.58
C GLY A 144 -13.95 6.42 -13.63
N ASP A 145 -14.09 5.09 -13.48
CA ASP A 145 -15.41 4.45 -13.35
C ASP A 145 -15.82 4.33 -11.88
N CYS A 146 -16.80 5.16 -11.49
CA CYS A 146 -17.21 5.34 -10.10
C CYS A 146 -18.53 4.65 -9.76
N LYS A 147 -19.18 3.95 -10.71
CA LYS A 147 -20.54 3.40 -10.53
C LYS A 147 -20.68 2.42 -9.37
N ASP A 148 -19.58 1.78 -8.98
CA ASP A 148 -19.53 0.76 -7.94
C ASP A 148 -18.52 1.10 -6.84
N ASP A 149 -18.05 2.35 -6.82
CA ASP A 149 -17.08 2.83 -5.85
C ASP A 149 -17.81 3.25 -4.57
N PRO A 150 -17.50 2.67 -3.41
CA PRO A 150 -18.16 3.01 -2.15
C PRO A 150 -17.85 4.43 -1.64
N ASP A 151 -16.77 5.04 -2.13
CA ASP A 151 -16.44 6.42 -1.81
C ASP A 151 -17.26 7.44 -2.66
N PHE A 152 -18.03 6.99 -3.65
CA PHE A 152 -18.73 7.84 -4.63
C PHE A 152 -20.20 7.46 -4.93
#